data_AF-A0A0F6PP93-F1
#
_entry.id   AF-A0A0F6PP93-F1
#
_cell.length_a   1.000
_cell.length_b   1.000
_cell.length_c   1.000
_cell.angle_alpha   90.00
_cell.angle_beta   90.00
_cell.angle_gamma   90.00
#
_symmetry.space_group_name_H-M   'P 1'
#
loop_
_entity.id
_entity.type
_entity.pdbx_description
1 polymer ?
#
loop_
_entity_poly.entity_id
_entity_poly.type
_entity_poly.pdbx_seq_one_letter_code
_entity_poly.pdbx_strand_id
1 'polypeptide(L)'
;MKNAPVLFALTSLLAGCDRPPAVDALAADPSRLHTLRAQCRAGEHGGAFCAQVAQADLRRFLSGKAGPGEYQTPADLPPIPPSFDEPADGNGPGQEDSP
;
A
#
# COMPACT_ATOMS: atom_id res chain seq x y z
N MET A 1 -22.26 20.98 -33.65
CA MET A 1 -21.05 20.25 -33.22
C MET A 1 -20.39 20.97 -32.03
N LYS A 2 -21.01 20.99 -30.85
CA LYS A 2 -20.51 21.75 -29.67
C LYS A 2 -20.20 20.84 -28.46
N ASN A 3 -20.64 19.59 -28.51
CA ASN A 3 -20.56 18.65 -27.39
C ASN A 3 -19.34 17.72 -27.49
N ALA A 4 -18.63 17.77 -28.62
CA ALA A 4 -17.41 16.99 -28.84
C ALA A 4 -16.34 17.17 -27.75
N PRO A 5 -16.01 18.38 -27.27
CA PRO A 5 -15.02 18.53 -26.20
C PRO A 5 -15.53 18.01 -24.85
N VAL A 6 -16.84 18.12 -24.58
CA VAL A 6 -17.46 17.61 -23.35
C VAL A 6 -17.44 16.08 -23.34
N LEU A 7 -17.77 15.45 -24.47
CA LEU A 7 -17.69 14.00 -24.63
C LEU A 7 -16.25 13.50 -24.47
N PHE A 8 -15.27 14.20 -25.05
CA PHE A 8 -13.86 13.83 -24.93
C PHE A 8 -13.34 13.93 -23.48
N ALA A 9 -13.69 15.01 -22.78
CA ALA A 9 -13.39 15.18 -21.37
C ALA A 9 -14.05 14.08 -20.50
N LEU A 10 -15.32 13.78 -20.74
CA LEU A 10 -16.04 12.74 -20.01
C LEU A 10 -15.42 11.35 -20.23
N THR A 11 -15.07 11.01 -21.48
CA THR A 11 -14.40 9.74 -21.80
C THR A 11 -13.00 9.63 -21.20
N SER A 12 -12.29 10.75 -21.06
CA SER A 12 -10.96 10.79 -20.42
C SER A 12 -11.07 10.62 -18.90
N LEU A 13 -12.09 11.20 -18.26
CA LEU A 13 -12.40 10.96 -16.84
C LEU A 13 -12.79 9.49 -16.61
N LEU A 14 -13.61 8.91 -17.49
CA LEU A 14 -14.04 7.50 -17.41
C LEU A 14 -12.87 6.53 -17.66
N ALA A 15 -11.95 6.83 -18.59
CA ALA A 15 -10.74 6.03 -18.78
C ALA A 15 -9.77 6.11 -17.59
N GLY A 16 -9.86 7.16 -16.77
CA GLY A 16 -9.14 7.28 -15.51
C GLY A 16 -9.73 6.43 -14.37
N CYS A 17 -10.99 6.01 -14.45
CA CYS A 17 -11.61 5.16 -13.44
C CYS A 17 -11.05 3.73 -13.41
N ASP A 18 -10.45 3.28 -14.51
CA ASP A 18 -9.79 1.97 -14.62
C ASP A 18 -8.31 2.02 -14.19
N ARG A 19 -7.76 3.23 -13.94
CA ARG A 19 -6.41 3.38 -13.40
C ARG A 19 -6.44 2.98 -11.93
N PRO A 20 -5.56 2.08 -11.47
CA PRO A 20 -5.43 1.83 -10.05
C PRO A 20 -5.17 3.16 -9.32
N PRO A 21 -5.85 3.42 -8.19
CA PRO A 21 -5.72 4.68 -7.47
C PRO A 21 -4.26 4.89 -7.08
N ALA A 22 -3.79 6.13 -7.20
CA ALA A 22 -2.45 6.48 -6.76
C ALA A 22 -2.26 6.10 -5.27
N VAL A 23 -1.07 5.60 -4.93
CA VAL A 23 -0.69 5.19 -3.56
C VAL A 23 -1.05 6.26 -2.53
N ASP A 24 -0.83 7.54 -2.86
CA ASP A 24 -1.17 8.69 -2.00
C ASP A 24 -2.67 8.86 -1.75
N ALA A 25 -3.47 8.71 -2.81
CA ALA A 25 -4.93 8.79 -2.69
C ALA A 25 -5.48 7.62 -1.89
N LEU A 26 -4.85 6.44 -2.02
CA LEU A 26 -5.25 5.25 -1.29
C LEU A 26 -4.86 5.33 0.20
N ALA A 27 -3.68 5.86 0.51
CA ALA A 27 -3.20 6.05 1.88
C ALA A 27 -4.01 7.11 2.67
N ALA A 28 -4.73 8.00 1.97
CA ALA A 28 -5.53 9.04 2.60
C ALA A 28 -6.82 8.51 3.25
N ASP A 29 -7.40 7.42 2.73
CA ASP A 29 -8.65 6.83 3.23
C ASP A 29 -8.39 5.47 3.94
N PRO A 30 -8.32 5.45 5.29
CA PRO A 30 -8.00 4.24 6.05
C PRO A 30 -9.06 3.14 5.90
N SER A 31 -10.34 3.50 5.81
CA SER A 31 -11.45 2.55 5.77
C SER A 31 -11.46 1.76 4.45
N ARG A 32 -11.26 2.48 3.35
CA ARG A 32 -11.16 1.89 2.02
C ARG A 32 -9.89 1.05 1.89
N LEU A 33 -8.77 1.53 2.43
CA LEU A 33 -7.50 0.80 2.42
C LEU A 33 -7.60 -0.52 3.21
N HIS A 34 -8.23 -0.51 4.39
CA HIS A 34 -8.43 -1.72 5.20
C HIS A 34 -9.26 -2.77 4.46
N THR A 35 -10.35 -2.33 3.81
CA THR A 35 -11.19 -3.22 2.98
C THR A 35 -10.38 -3.85 1.85
N LEU A 36 -9.62 -3.05 1.09
CA LEU A 36 -8.81 -3.56 -0.03
C LEU A 36 -7.71 -4.53 0.42
N ARG A 37 -7.13 -4.34 1.61
CA ARG A 37 -6.19 -5.30 2.19
C ARG A 37 -6.84 -6.65 2.47
N ALA A 38 -8.06 -6.66 3.02
CA ALA A 38 -8.81 -7.90 3.23
C ALA A 38 -9.09 -8.62 1.91
N GLN A 39 -9.50 -7.88 0.87
CA GLN A 39 -9.74 -8.42 -0.47
C GLN A 39 -8.47 -8.99 -1.11
N CYS A 40 -7.33 -8.31 -0.95
CA CYS A 40 -6.04 -8.81 -1.41
C CYS A 40 -5.59 -10.08 -0.68
N ARG A 41 -5.87 -10.22 0.62
CA ARG A 41 -5.61 -11.47 1.36
C ARG A 41 -6.53 -12.61 0.91
N ALA A 42 -7.77 -12.27 0.54
CA ALA A 42 -8.73 -13.22 -0.02
C ALA A 42 -8.42 -13.61 -1.48
N GLY A 43 -7.43 -12.98 -2.13
CA GLY A 43 -7.04 -13.28 -3.51
C GLY A 43 -7.99 -12.71 -4.57
N GLU A 44 -8.79 -11.70 -4.21
CA GLU A 44 -9.79 -11.12 -5.12
C GLU A 44 -9.18 -10.17 -6.17
N HIS A 45 -7.92 -9.76 -5.98
CA HIS A 45 -7.21 -8.83 -6.85
C HIS A 45 -5.86 -9.39 -7.32
N GLY A 46 -5.37 -8.87 -8.44
CA GLY A 46 -4.05 -9.23 -8.97
C GLY A 46 -2.87 -8.74 -8.12
N GLY A 47 -1.74 -9.45 -8.19
CA GLY A 47 -0.55 -9.18 -7.37
C GLY A 47 0.00 -7.75 -7.51
N ALA A 48 0.00 -7.17 -8.71
CA ALA A 48 0.49 -5.81 -8.94
C ALA A 48 -0.39 -4.74 -8.27
N PHE A 49 -1.71 -4.98 -8.19
CA PHE A 49 -2.63 -4.12 -7.46
C PHE A 49 -2.42 -4.28 -5.95
N CYS A 50 -2.33 -5.52 -5.47
CA CYS A 50 -2.08 -5.78 -4.05
C CYS A 50 -0.73 -5.27 -3.55
N ALA A 51 0.30 -5.23 -4.40
CA ALA A 51 1.56 -4.57 -4.09
C ALA A 51 1.39 -3.05 -3.88
N GLN A 52 0.57 -2.37 -4.69
CA GLN A 52 0.26 -0.95 -4.49
C GLN A 52 -0.53 -0.70 -3.21
N VAL A 53 -1.50 -1.58 -2.90
CA VAL A 53 -2.25 -1.53 -1.63
C VAL A 53 -1.31 -1.69 -0.44
N ALA A 54 -0.38 -2.66 -0.49
CA ALA A 54 0.62 -2.86 0.55
C ALA A 54 1.55 -1.65 0.71
N GLN A 55 1.96 -1.02 -0.39
CA GLN A 55 2.78 0.20 -0.36
C GLN A 55 2.02 1.39 0.24
N ALA A 56 0.74 1.55 -0.07
CA ALA A 56 -0.10 2.61 0.51
C ALA A 56 -0.27 2.45 2.02
N ASP A 57 -0.47 1.22 2.46
CA ASP A 57 -0.55 0.85 3.87
C ASP A 57 0.76 1.11 4.62
N LEU A 58 1.89 0.69 4.06
CA LEU A 58 3.20 0.99 4.64
C LEU A 58 3.44 2.49 4.74
N ARG A 59 3.13 3.26 3.68
CA ARG A 59 3.30 4.71 3.68
C ARG A 59 2.44 5.39 4.74
N ARG A 60 1.19 4.92 4.93
CA ARG A 60 0.30 5.43 5.97
C ARG A 60 0.86 5.14 7.36
N PHE A 61 1.25 3.90 7.62
CA PHE A 61 1.87 3.48 8.88
C PHE A 61 3.09 4.36 9.22
N LEU A 62 4.00 4.57 8.26
CA LEU A 62 5.20 5.38 8.44
C LEU A 62 4.95 6.89 8.50
N SER A 63 3.80 7.37 8.05
CA SER A 63 3.49 8.81 8.06
C SER A 63 3.14 9.37 9.43
N GLY A 64 2.89 8.52 10.42
CA GLY A 64 2.41 8.93 11.75
C GLY A 64 0.97 9.46 11.76
N LYS A 65 0.25 9.42 10.63
CA LYS A 65 -1.16 9.85 10.52
C LYS A 65 -2.17 8.75 10.86
N ALA A 66 -1.69 7.56 11.21
CA ALA A 66 -2.53 6.44 11.59
C ALA A 66 -3.19 6.71 12.96
N GLY A 67 -4.51 6.52 13.04
CA GLY A 67 -5.23 6.56 14.30
C GLY A 67 -4.92 5.35 15.18
N PRO A 68 -5.12 5.45 16.51
CA PRO A 68 -4.87 4.34 17.43
C PRO A 68 -5.71 3.09 17.10
N GLY A 69 -6.88 3.26 16.46
CA GLY A 69 -7.77 2.16 16.07
C GLY A 69 -7.40 1.42 14.79
N GLU A 70 -6.38 1.87 14.02
CA GLU A 70 -6.14 1.35 12.66
C GLU A 70 -5.27 0.09 12.62
N TYR A 71 -4.34 -0.06 13.55
CA TYR A 71 -3.36 -1.15 13.59
C TYR A 71 -3.41 -1.85 14.95
N GLN A 72 -4.54 -2.51 15.23
CA GLN A 72 -4.84 -3.08 16.55
C GLN A 72 -4.26 -4.49 16.73
N THR A 73 -4.21 -5.27 15.66
CA THR A 73 -3.69 -6.64 15.69
C THR A 73 -2.40 -6.77 14.89
N PRO A 74 -1.56 -7.77 15.18
CA PRO A 74 -0.39 -8.06 14.35
C PRO A 74 -0.75 -8.29 12.86
N ALA A 75 -1.92 -8.86 12.59
CA ALA A 75 -2.41 -9.07 11.24
C ALA A 75 -2.79 -7.75 10.54
N ASP A 76 -3.04 -6.67 11.28
CA ASP A 76 -3.33 -5.36 10.71
C ASP A 76 -2.06 -4.61 10.31
N LEU A 77 -0.88 -4.99 10.80
CA LEU A 77 0.36 -4.30 10.45
C LEU A 77 0.74 -4.51 8.98
N PRO A 78 1.37 -3.51 8.33
CA PRO A 78 1.97 -3.70 7.01
C PRO A 78 3.00 -4.84 7.06
N PRO A 79 3.15 -5.63 5.98
CA PRO A 79 4.14 -6.69 5.94
C PRO A 79 5.55 -6.13 6.06
N ILE A 80 6.44 -6.91 6.68
CA ILE A 80 7.86 -6.56 6.79
C ILE A 80 8.47 -6.53 5.38
N PRO A 81 9.17 -5.46 4.97
CA PRO A 81 9.80 -5.40 3.67
C PRO A 81 10.97 -6.40 3.60
N PRO A 82 11.20 -7.04 2.44
CA PRO A 82 12.21 -8.09 2.30
C PRO A 82 13.64 -7.61 2.61
N SER A 83 13.91 -6.30 2.52
CA SER A 83 15.19 -5.70 2.90
C SER A 83 15.54 -5.85 4.38
N PHE A 84 14.58 -6.22 5.23
CA PHE A 84 14.85 -6.53 6.65
C PHE A 84 15.38 -7.94 6.86
N ASP A 85 15.08 -8.88 5.95
CA ASP A 85 15.51 -10.27 6.04
C ASP A 85 16.86 -10.51 5.35
N GLU A 86 17.39 -9.50 4.64
CA GLU A 86 18.72 -9.60 4.03
C GLU A 86 19.78 -9.68 5.14
N PRO A 87 20.62 -10.74 5.17
CA PRO A 87 21.76 -10.76 6.07
C PRO A 87 22.60 -9.53 5.74
N ALA A 88 22.90 -8.70 6.75
CA ALA A 88 23.95 -7.70 6.59
C ALA A 88 25.19 -8.49 6.16
N ASP A 89 25.74 -8.19 4.98
CA ASP A 89 26.97 -8.82 4.47
C ASP A 89 28.12 -8.52 5.42
N GLY A 90 28.17 -9.27 6.51
CA GLY A 90 29.07 -9.12 7.64
C GLY A 90 30.34 -9.89 7.35
N ASN A 91 31.22 -9.31 6.55
CA ASN A 91 32.64 -9.61 6.72
C ASN A 91 33.16 -8.84 7.96
N GLY A 92 32.96 -9.41 9.14
CA GLY A 92 33.56 -8.98 10.40
C GLY A 92 33.01 -9.73 11.61
N PRO A 93 33.84 -10.37 12.46
CA PRO A 93 33.35 -11.15 13.59
C PRO A 93 32.94 -10.20 14.72
N GLY A 94 31.64 -9.96 14.87
CA GLY A 94 31.06 -9.45 16.10
C GLY A 94 30.93 -10.59 17.10
N GLN A 95 32.02 -10.91 17.79
CA GLN A 95 32.02 -11.82 18.92
C GLN A 95 31.28 -11.14 20.08
N GLU A 96 30.04 -11.54 20.32
CA GLU A 96 29.30 -11.17 21.53
C GLU A 96 29.93 -11.93 22.71
N ASP A 97 30.83 -11.24 23.42
CA ASP A 97 31.34 -11.64 24.73
C ASP A 97 30.17 -11.61 25.72
N SER A 98 29.65 -12.79 26.06
CA SER A 98 28.64 -12.94 27.10
C SER A 98 29.34 -13.07 28.45
N PRO A 99 29.02 -12.22 29.45
CA PRO A 99 29.38 -12.47 30.84
C PRO A 99 28.65 -13.70 31.41
#